data_AF-A0A1Q9BU68-F1
#
_entry.id   AF-A0A1Q9BU68-F1
#
_cell.length_a   1.000
_cell.length_b   1.000
_cell.length_c   1.000
_cell.angle_alpha   90.00
_cell.angle_beta   90.00
_cell.angle_gamma   90.00
#
_symmetry.space_group_name_H-M   'P 1'
#
loop_
_entity.id
_entity.type
_entity.pdbx_description
1 polymer ?
#
loop_
_entity_poly.entity_id
_entity_poly.type
_entity_poly.pdbx_seq_one_letter_code
_entity_poly.pdbx_strand_id
1 'polypeptide(L)'
;AQFHIRFAKECAAVVEELDSFTLESVQCQQDFDKKFIHSAISQWYGSPEAFADYVRGPLRQELLSSTEAGLPAAYSFLIITPLLSLGADTISGLIKAHPPWQLLLSQFFGVLLGVFLCWGMVLVRAGIFLCDRFAGRSRSWLMDCGLSLLVFLGFVLTALAGVQGAVYATNDSLGASLVWFASVLVLLWLTHGGWAQVAKLKPKASFDIKDRPDKTGCNGRST
;
A
#
# COMPACT_ATOMS: atom_id res chain seq x y z
N ALA A 1 8.93 0.81 -10.61
CA ALA A 1 9.02 2.01 -9.75
C ALA A 1 8.38 3.26 -10.38
N GLN A 2 8.77 3.68 -11.60
CA GLN A 2 8.21 4.90 -12.24
C GLN A 2 6.68 4.93 -12.37
N PHE A 3 6.05 3.79 -12.69
CA PHE A 3 4.59 3.70 -12.85
C PHE A 3 3.82 4.01 -11.56
N HIS A 4 4.26 3.48 -10.41
CA HIS A 4 3.58 3.72 -9.13
C HIS A 4 3.72 5.16 -8.64
N ILE A 5 4.90 5.77 -8.81
CA ILE A 5 5.11 7.19 -8.47
C ILE A 5 4.22 8.09 -9.32
N ARG A 6 4.02 7.72 -10.60
CA ARG A 6 3.12 8.43 -11.49
C ARG A 6 1.67 8.25 -11.05
N PHE A 7 1.25 7.03 -10.74
CA PHE A 7 -0.09 6.73 -10.27
C PHE A 7 -0.44 7.45 -8.96
N ALA A 8 0.44 7.43 -7.96
CA ALA A 8 0.19 8.13 -6.68
C ALA A 8 0.06 9.65 -6.86
N LYS A 9 0.86 10.24 -7.76
CA LYS A 9 0.74 11.66 -8.12
C LYS A 9 -0.55 11.95 -8.88
N GLU A 10 -0.94 11.07 -9.79
CA GLU A 10 -2.20 11.18 -10.53
C GLU A 10 -3.39 11.06 -9.56
N CYS A 11 -3.36 10.15 -8.58
CA CYS A 11 -4.38 10.07 -7.54
C CYS A 11 -4.47 11.34 -6.70
N ALA A 12 -3.33 11.86 -6.22
CA ALA A 12 -3.30 13.11 -5.45
C ALA A 12 -3.81 14.30 -6.28
N ALA A 13 -3.41 14.37 -7.55
CA ALA A 13 -3.88 15.41 -8.48
C ALA A 13 -5.38 15.30 -8.75
N VAL A 14 -5.90 14.08 -8.95
CA VAL A 14 -7.35 13.83 -9.11
C VAL A 14 -8.10 14.30 -7.86
N VAL A 15 -7.60 13.99 -6.66
CA VAL A 15 -8.24 14.44 -5.41
C VAL A 15 -8.21 15.96 -5.22
N GLU A 16 -7.17 16.64 -5.69
CA GLU A 16 -7.11 18.11 -5.73
C GLU A 16 -8.10 18.67 -6.76
N GLU A 17 -8.17 18.08 -7.95
CA GLU A 17 -9.07 18.48 -9.03
C GLU A 17 -10.55 18.33 -8.65
N LEU A 18 -10.87 17.33 -7.82
CA LEU A 18 -12.21 17.13 -7.27
C LEU A 18 -12.71 18.31 -6.43
N ASP A 19 -11.83 19.11 -5.81
CA ASP A 19 -12.22 20.28 -5.00
C ASP A 19 -12.77 21.41 -5.88
N SER A 20 -12.21 21.55 -7.08
CA SER A 20 -12.64 22.52 -8.10
C SER A 20 -13.58 21.92 -9.15
N PHE A 21 -14.02 20.67 -8.99
CA PHE A 21 -14.76 19.95 -10.03
C PHE A 21 -16.04 20.69 -10.42
N THR A 22 -16.23 20.93 -11.71
CA THR A 22 -17.42 21.56 -12.30
C THR A 22 -17.90 20.69 -13.44
N LEU A 23 -19.21 20.48 -13.58
CA LEU A 23 -19.70 19.60 -14.64
C LEU A 23 -19.43 20.20 -16.04
N GLU A 24 -19.34 21.52 -16.14
CA GLU A 24 -19.08 22.25 -17.38
C GLU A 24 -17.67 22.03 -17.94
N SER A 25 -16.69 21.75 -17.06
CA SER A 25 -15.29 21.51 -17.45
C SER A 25 -15.07 20.11 -18.00
N VAL A 26 -16.05 19.20 -17.88
CA VAL A 26 -15.95 17.84 -18.40
C VAL A 26 -16.02 17.89 -19.94
N GLN A 27 -14.93 17.46 -20.58
CA GLN A 27 -14.87 17.33 -22.03
C GLN A 27 -15.43 15.97 -22.46
N CYS A 28 -16.49 15.99 -23.26
CA CYS A 28 -17.01 14.81 -23.95
C CYS A 28 -16.57 14.87 -25.41
N GLN A 29 -16.29 13.72 -26.04
CA GLN A 29 -15.95 13.67 -27.47
C GLN A 29 -17.13 14.08 -28.36
N GLN A 30 -18.36 13.77 -27.93
CA GLN A 30 -19.58 14.07 -28.69
C GLN A 30 -20.55 14.88 -27.83
N ASP A 31 -21.21 15.87 -28.44
CA ASP A 31 -22.24 16.68 -27.77
C ASP A 31 -23.46 15.86 -27.34
N PHE A 32 -23.73 14.76 -28.05
CA PHE A 32 -24.79 13.83 -27.69
C PHE A 32 -24.51 13.18 -26.34
N ASP A 33 -23.30 12.66 -26.13
CA ASP A 33 -22.88 12.05 -24.86
C ASP A 33 -22.97 13.06 -23.71
N LYS A 34 -22.55 14.31 -23.97
CA LYS A 34 -22.67 15.38 -22.98
C LYS A 34 -24.12 15.59 -22.56
N LYS A 35 -25.05 15.74 -23.53
CA LYS A 35 -26.48 15.92 -23.23
C LYS A 35 -27.07 14.71 -22.51
N PHE A 36 -26.69 13.50 -22.93
CA PHE A 36 -27.14 12.27 -22.32
C PHE A 36 -26.70 12.16 -20.85
N ILE A 37 -25.41 12.37 -20.57
CA ILE A 37 -24.84 12.33 -19.22
C ILE A 37 -25.45 13.42 -18.33
N HIS A 38 -25.56 14.67 -18.81
CA HIS A 38 -26.19 15.77 -18.05
C HIS A 38 -27.66 15.47 -17.72
N SER A 39 -28.41 14.85 -18.64
CA SER A 39 -29.79 14.44 -18.41
C SER A 39 -29.87 13.35 -17.34
N ALA A 40 -29.00 12.34 -17.40
CA ALA A 40 -28.95 11.27 -16.40
C ALA A 40 -28.54 11.80 -15.02
N ILE A 41 -27.56 12.70 -14.95
CA ILE A 41 -27.13 13.37 -13.72
C ILE A 41 -28.31 14.13 -13.11
N SER A 42 -29.01 14.94 -13.90
CA SER A 42 -30.17 15.69 -13.42
C SER A 42 -31.28 14.76 -12.92
N GLN A 43 -31.47 13.60 -13.56
CA GLN A 43 -32.47 12.62 -13.14
C GLN A 43 -32.10 11.93 -11.81
N TRP A 44 -30.83 11.59 -11.59
CA TRP A 44 -30.38 10.86 -10.40
C TRP A 44 -30.11 11.76 -9.19
N TYR A 45 -29.55 12.95 -9.42
CA TYR A 45 -29.11 13.87 -8.37
C TYR A 45 -30.01 15.11 -8.25
N GLY A 46 -31.02 15.24 -9.11
CA GLY A 46 -31.94 16.38 -9.13
C GLY A 46 -31.41 17.58 -9.93
N SER A 47 -30.11 17.88 -9.81
CA SER A 47 -29.47 18.95 -10.60
C SER A 47 -27.96 18.69 -10.84
N PRO A 48 -27.37 19.34 -11.86
CA PRO A 48 -25.92 19.34 -12.09
C PRO A 48 -25.11 19.83 -10.88
N GLU A 49 -25.60 20.84 -10.18
CA GLU A 49 -24.96 21.43 -9.00
C GLU A 49 -24.96 20.45 -7.83
N ALA A 50 -26.08 19.75 -7.59
CA ALA A 50 -26.17 18.72 -6.55
C ALA A 50 -25.18 17.56 -6.79
N PHE A 51 -24.94 17.20 -8.06
CA PHE A 51 -23.90 16.24 -8.42
C PHE A 51 -22.50 16.80 -8.18
N ALA A 52 -22.22 18.05 -8.57
CA ALA A 52 -20.92 18.68 -8.31
C ALA A 52 -20.62 18.74 -6.80
N ASP A 53 -21.61 19.07 -5.97
CA ASP A 53 -21.49 19.09 -4.51
C ASP A 53 -21.28 17.68 -3.94
N TYR A 54 -21.95 16.66 -4.48
CA TYR A 54 -21.70 15.26 -4.13
C TYR A 54 -20.26 14.83 -4.43
N VAL A 55 -19.73 15.22 -5.60
CA VAL A 55 -18.37 14.90 -6.04
C VAL A 55 -17.32 15.60 -5.16
N ARG A 56 -17.51 16.90 -4.86
CA ARG A 56 -16.63 17.70 -4.00
C ARG A 56 -16.67 17.27 -2.53
N GLY A 57 -17.82 16.79 -2.07
CA GLY A 57 -18.06 16.42 -0.68
C GLY A 57 -17.94 14.91 -0.44
N PRO A 58 -19.06 14.16 -0.36
CA PRO A 58 -19.10 12.73 -0.05
C PRO A 58 -18.09 11.87 -0.82
N LEU A 59 -18.04 11.98 -2.15
CA LEU A 59 -17.17 11.13 -2.96
C LEU A 59 -15.69 11.42 -2.69
N ARG A 60 -15.32 12.69 -2.58
CA ARG A 60 -13.96 13.09 -2.22
C ARG A 60 -13.57 12.58 -0.83
N GLN A 61 -14.48 12.64 0.13
CA GLN A 61 -14.23 12.09 1.47
C GLN A 61 -14.03 10.58 1.44
N GLU A 62 -14.81 9.85 0.63
CA GLU A 62 -14.66 8.41 0.44
C GLU A 62 -13.30 8.08 -0.20
N LEU A 63 -12.91 8.80 -1.24
CA LEU A 63 -11.61 8.62 -1.91
C LEU A 63 -10.43 8.97 -0.98
N LEU A 64 -10.52 10.06 -0.22
CA LEU A 64 -9.52 10.41 0.79
C LEU A 64 -9.40 9.31 1.86
N SER A 65 -10.53 8.82 2.36
CA SER A 65 -10.55 7.73 3.35
C SER A 65 -9.97 6.43 2.81
N SER A 66 -10.19 6.15 1.52
CA SER A 66 -9.65 4.98 0.83
C SER A 66 -8.16 5.11 0.50
N THR A 67 -7.67 6.33 0.30
CA THR A 67 -6.25 6.60 0.03
C THR A 67 -5.42 6.55 1.33
N GLU A 68 -6.02 6.93 2.46
CA GLU A 68 -5.39 6.81 3.78
C GLU A 68 -5.40 5.37 4.33
N ALA A 69 -6.36 4.55 3.89
CA ALA A 69 -6.40 3.13 4.20
C ALA A 69 -5.31 2.41 3.43
N GLY A 70 -4.13 2.26 4.05
CA GLY A 70 -3.05 1.41 3.52
C GLY A 70 -3.56 0.02 3.11
N LEU A 71 -2.77 -0.69 2.29
CA LEU A 71 -3.20 -1.92 1.60
C LEU A 71 -4.12 -2.81 2.47
N PRO A 72 -5.37 -3.06 2.03
CA PRO A 72 -6.32 -3.86 2.80
C PRO A 72 -5.73 -5.23 3.15
N ALA A 73 -6.03 -5.74 4.34
CA ALA A 73 -5.45 -6.99 4.84
C ALA A 73 -5.71 -8.16 3.88
N ALA A 74 -6.87 -8.21 3.22
CA ALA A 74 -7.21 -9.23 2.23
C ALA A 74 -6.20 -9.30 1.07
N TYR A 75 -5.72 -8.15 0.56
CA TYR A 75 -4.68 -8.13 -0.47
C TYR A 75 -3.33 -8.57 0.07
N SER A 76 -3.02 -8.25 1.33
CA SER A 76 -1.79 -8.71 1.97
C SER A 76 -1.79 -10.24 2.07
N PHE A 77 -2.92 -10.85 2.47
CA PHE A 77 -3.11 -12.30 2.46
C PHE A 77 -2.93 -12.89 1.06
N LEU A 78 -3.54 -12.26 0.03
CA LEU A 78 -3.42 -12.72 -1.35
C LEU A 78 -1.96 -12.75 -1.82
N ILE A 79 -1.16 -11.75 -1.44
CA ILE A 79 0.28 -11.66 -1.79
C ILE A 79 1.09 -12.77 -1.12
N ILE A 80 0.77 -13.15 0.13
CA ILE A 80 1.51 -14.18 0.86
C ILE A 80 1.03 -15.61 0.56
N THR A 81 -0.13 -15.78 -0.08
CA THR A 81 -0.70 -17.10 -0.41
C THR A 81 0.31 -18.07 -1.06
N PRO A 82 1.13 -17.67 -2.04
CA PRO A 82 2.12 -18.58 -2.64
C PRO A 82 3.15 -19.09 -1.62
N LEU A 83 3.56 -18.25 -0.67
CA LEU A 83 4.49 -18.64 0.38
C LEU A 83 3.85 -19.61 1.39
N LEU A 84 2.58 -19.37 1.74
CA LEU A 84 1.81 -20.28 2.58
C LEU A 84 1.61 -21.65 1.91
N SER A 85 1.35 -21.67 0.60
CA SER A 85 1.26 -22.91 -0.19
C SER A 85 2.58 -23.68 -0.12
N LEU A 86 3.70 -23.01 -0.37
CA LEU A 86 5.04 -23.63 -0.28
C LEU A 86 5.31 -24.22 1.12
N GLY A 87 4.91 -23.52 2.18
CA GLY A 87 5.02 -24.03 3.54
C GLY A 87 4.11 -25.23 3.81
N ALA A 88 2.88 -25.20 3.32
CA ALA A 88 1.94 -26.32 3.45
C ALA A 88 2.43 -27.57 2.71
N ASP A 89 3.03 -27.41 1.53
CA ASP A 89 3.65 -28.50 0.77
C ASP A 89 4.83 -29.10 1.54
N THR A 90 5.67 -28.25 2.15
CA THR A 90 6.79 -28.68 2.98
C THR A 90 6.32 -29.50 4.19
N ILE A 91 5.29 -29.02 4.90
CA ILE A 91 4.68 -29.75 6.02
C ILE A 91 4.08 -31.08 5.55
N SER A 92 3.42 -31.09 4.40
CA SER A 92 2.85 -32.31 3.82
C SER A 92 3.92 -33.36 3.47
N GLY A 93 5.07 -32.91 2.96
CA GLY A 93 6.25 -33.75 2.74
C GLY A 93 6.80 -34.32 4.05
N LEU A 94 6.90 -33.49 5.09
CA LEU A 94 7.34 -33.92 6.42
C LEU A 94 6.37 -34.96 7.02
N ILE A 95 5.05 -34.78 6.92
CA ILE A 95 4.08 -35.76 7.43
C ILE A 95 4.31 -37.15 6.83
N LYS A 96 4.59 -37.22 5.51
CA LYS A 96 4.90 -38.48 4.82
C LYS A 96 6.21 -39.12 5.27
N ALA A 97 7.15 -38.35 5.79
CA ALA A 97 8.41 -38.84 6.32
C ALA A 97 8.30 -39.40 7.76
N HIS A 98 7.11 -39.31 8.38
CA HIS A 98 6.85 -39.76 9.76
C HIS A 98 7.87 -39.26 10.81
N PRO A 99 8.20 -37.96 10.86
CA PRO A 99 9.12 -37.41 11.85
C PRO A 99 8.47 -37.43 13.25
N PRO A 100 9.27 -37.24 14.31
CA PRO A 100 8.74 -36.94 15.63
C PRO A 100 7.78 -35.76 15.58
N TRP A 101 6.63 -35.86 16.27
CA TRP A 101 5.58 -34.83 16.27
C TRP A 101 6.09 -33.46 16.72
N GLN A 102 7.12 -33.42 17.57
CA GLN A 102 7.75 -32.18 18.04
C GLN A 102 8.38 -31.39 16.89
N LEU A 103 9.03 -32.07 15.95
CA LEU A 103 9.61 -31.44 14.76
C LEU A 103 8.51 -30.89 13.85
N LEU A 104 7.42 -31.65 13.68
CA LEU A 104 6.28 -31.23 12.88
C LEU A 104 5.64 -29.95 13.44
N LEU A 105 5.39 -29.90 14.75
CA LEU A 105 4.85 -28.70 15.41
C LEU A 105 5.85 -27.54 15.36
N SER A 106 7.13 -27.81 15.58
CA SER A 106 8.18 -26.80 15.49
C SER A 106 8.22 -26.15 14.11
N GLN A 107 8.15 -26.95 13.03
CA GLN A 107 8.06 -26.45 11.66
C GLN A 107 6.76 -25.70 11.37
N PHE A 108 5.63 -26.21 11.87
CA PHE A 108 4.32 -25.56 11.70
C PHE A 108 4.29 -24.15 12.33
N PHE A 109 4.69 -24.03 13.60
CA PHE A 109 4.69 -22.74 14.30
C PHE A 109 5.85 -21.83 13.86
N GLY A 110 7.06 -22.37 13.74
CA GLY A 110 8.26 -21.60 13.44
C GLY A 110 8.29 -21.08 12.01
N VAL A 111 8.03 -21.95 11.02
CA VAL A 111 8.19 -21.61 9.60
C VAL A 111 6.85 -21.23 8.96
N LEU A 112 5.83 -22.07 9.02
CA LEU A 112 4.57 -21.79 8.32
C LEU A 112 3.84 -20.58 8.92
N LEU A 113 3.58 -20.58 10.22
CA LEU A 113 2.91 -19.46 10.89
C LEU A 113 3.87 -18.31 11.19
N GLY A 114 5.06 -18.59 11.70
CA GLY A 114 6.04 -17.56 12.06
C GLY A 114 6.58 -16.80 10.84
N VAL A 115 7.21 -17.50 9.89
CA VAL A 115 7.85 -16.86 8.74
C VAL A 115 6.87 -16.51 7.64
N PHE A 116 6.13 -17.49 7.09
CA PHE A 116 5.35 -17.22 5.89
C PHE A 116 4.11 -16.37 6.17
N LEU A 117 3.40 -16.63 7.27
CA LEU A 117 2.23 -15.86 7.64
C LEU A 117 2.60 -14.54 8.31
N CYS A 118 3.15 -14.58 9.53
CA CYS A 118 3.32 -13.36 10.32
C CYS A 118 4.47 -12.48 9.82
N TRP A 119 5.68 -13.03 9.62
CA TRP A 119 6.82 -12.25 9.13
C TRP A 119 6.60 -11.77 7.69
N GLY A 120 5.99 -12.60 6.83
CA GLY A 120 5.59 -12.23 5.47
C GLY A 120 4.68 -11.00 5.45
N MET A 121 3.67 -10.94 6.32
CA MET A 121 2.80 -9.77 6.45
C MET A 121 3.56 -8.52 6.93
N VAL A 122 4.46 -8.68 7.90
CA VAL A 122 5.34 -7.59 8.36
C VAL A 122 6.21 -7.07 7.22
N LEU A 123 6.79 -7.96 6.40
CA LEU A 123 7.61 -7.59 5.24
C LEU A 123 6.78 -6.84 4.19
N VAL A 124 5.60 -7.33 3.81
CA VAL A 124 4.74 -6.64 2.83
C VAL A 124 4.42 -5.23 3.30
N ARG A 125 4.02 -5.07 4.57
CA ARG A 125 3.76 -3.76 5.19
C ARG A 125 4.99 -2.87 5.21
N ALA A 126 6.13 -3.39 5.66
CA ALA A 126 7.38 -2.65 5.69
C ALA A 126 7.83 -2.22 4.28
N GLY A 127 7.66 -3.09 3.28
CA GLY A 127 7.95 -2.81 1.88
C GLY A 127 7.10 -1.67 1.34
N ILE A 128 5.78 -1.70 1.56
CA ILE A 128 4.87 -0.61 1.18
C ILE A 128 5.27 0.69 1.88
N PHE A 129 5.51 0.62 3.20
CA PHE A 129 5.93 1.79 3.96
C PHE A 129 7.22 2.42 3.44
N LEU A 130 8.24 1.60 3.18
CA LEU A 130 9.52 2.07 2.65
C LEU A 130 9.32 2.67 1.26
N CYS A 131 8.52 2.02 0.39
CA CYS A 131 8.17 2.55 -0.91
C CYS A 131 7.49 3.92 -0.80
N ASP A 132 6.49 4.08 0.06
CA ASP A 132 5.79 5.35 0.25
C ASP A 132 6.70 6.43 0.84
N ARG A 133 7.54 6.06 1.81
CA ARG A 133 8.47 6.97 2.48
C ARG A 133 9.54 7.50 1.53
N PHE A 134 10.02 6.66 0.61
CA PHE A 134 11.10 6.96 -0.33
C PHE A 134 10.63 7.28 -1.75
N ALA A 135 9.32 7.23 -2.03
CA ALA A 135 8.74 7.64 -3.31
C ALA A 135 8.84 9.16 -3.58
N GLY A 136 9.34 9.94 -2.62
CA GLY A 136 9.63 11.36 -2.79
C GLY A 136 10.56 11.62 -3.97
N ARG A 137 10.32 12.72 -4.69
CA ARG A 137 11.06 13.06 -5.92
C ARG A 137 12.52 13.37 -5.58
N SER A 138 13.46 12.48 -5.92
CA SER A 138 14.88 12.83 -5.87
C SER A 138 15.23 13.78 -7.01
N ARG A 139 16.32 14.53 -6.82
CA ARG A 139 16.80 15.56 -7.75
C ARG A 139 17.55 14.95 -8.95
N SER A 140 18.02 13.70 -8.85
CA SER A 140 18.76 13.01 -9.91
C SER A 140 18.37 11.53 -10.05
N TRP A 141 18.41 11.03 -11.28
CA TRP A 141 18.10 9.62 -11.60
C TRP A 141 19.03 8.62 -10.90
N LEU A 142 20.32 8.95 -10.76
CA LEU A 142 21.27 8.09 -10.05
C LEU A 142 20.93 7.95 -8.56
N MET A 143 20.47 9.01 -7.91
CA MET A 143 20.01 8.94 -6.51
C MET A 143 18.74 8.10 -6.38
N ASP A 144 17.78 8.21 -7.29
CA ASP A 144 16.58 7.35 -7.29
C ASP A 144 16.95 5.86 -7.42
N CYS A 145 17.91 5.56 -8.30
CA CYS A 145 18.40 4.19 -8.49
C CYS A 145 19.12 3.67 -7.24
N GLY A 146 20.04 4.46 -6.66
CA GLY A 146 20.76 4.11 -5.44
C GLY A 146 19.83 3.93 -4.24
N LEU A 147 18.80 4.79 -4.10
CA LEU A 147 17.81 4.68 -3.03
C LEU A 147 16.94 3.43 -3.20
N SER A 148 16.50 3.14 -4.42
CA SER A 148 15.73 1.91 -4.72
C SER A 148 16.54 0.66 -4.41
N LEU A 149 17.83 0.65 -4.77
CA LEU A 149 18.74 -0.45 -4.45
C LEU A 149 18.92 -0.61 -2.93
N LEU A 150 19.08 0.50 -2.20
CA LEU A 150 19.22 0.47 -0.75
C LEU A 150 17.96 -0.07 -0.06
N VAL A 151 16.77 0.38 -0.49
CA VAL A 151 15.48 -0.13 0.02
C VAL A 151 15.35 -1.62 -0.26
N PHE A 152 15.70 -2.06 -1.47
CA PHE A 152 15.69 -3.47 -1.85
C PHE A 152 16.65 -4.30 -0.98
N LEU A 153 17.88 -3.84 -0.79
CA LEU A 153 18.86 -4.52 0.07
C LEU A 153 18.38 -4.61 1.52
N GLY A 154 17.83 -3.53 2.08
CA GLY A 154 17.24 -3.53 3.42
C GLY A 154 16.07 -4.53 3.54
N PHE A 155 15.22 -4.59 2.52
CA PHE A 155 14.12 -5.56 2.46
C PHE A 155 14.64 -7.00 2.42
N VAL A 156 15.62 -7.30 1.57
CA VAL A 156 16.24 -8.63 1.45
C VAL A 156 16.90 -9.04 2.76
N LEU A 157 17.68 -8.16 3.39
CA LEU A 157 18.34 -8.43 4.68
C LEU A 157 17.32 -8.73 5.78
N THR A 158 16.22 -7.97 5.82
CA THR A 158 15.12 -8.19 6.78
C THR A 158 14.42 -9.53 6.51
N ALA A 159 14.19 -9.88 5.25
CA ALA A 159 13.62 -11.16 4.88
C ALA A 159 14.51 -12.34 5.30
N LEU A 160 15.81 -12.24 5.02
CA LEU A 160 16.80 -13.25 5.43
C LEU A 160 16.89 -13.37 6.95
N ALA A 161 16.84 -12.27 7.69
CA ALA A 161 16.85 -12.30 9.15
C ALA A 161 15.67 -13.10 9.72
N GLY A 162 14.47 -12.92 9.19
CA GLY A 162 13.29 -13.69 9.60
C GLY A 162 13.42 -15.18 9.30
N VAL A 163 13.94 -15.53 8.12
CA VAL A 163 14.20 -16.94 7.75
C VAL A 163 15.24 -17.56 8.68
N GLN A 164 16.37 -16.89 8.91
CA GLN A 164 17.42 -17.39 9.80
C GLN A 164 16.90 -17.53 11.23
N GLY A 165 16.14 -16.56 11.74
CA GLY A 165 15.53 -16.61 13.07
C GLY A 165 14.66 -17.86 13.26
N ALA A 166 13.83 -18.19 12.26
CA ALA A 166 13.03 -19.40 12.29
C ALA A 166 13.86 -20.69 12.17
N VAL A 167 14.89 -20.72 11.32
CA VAL A 167 15.79 -21.88 11.21
C VAL A 167 16.46 -22.15 12.56
N TYR A 168 17.01 -21.14 13.21
CA TYR A 168 17.59 -21.29 14.55
C TYR A 168 16.56 -21.76 15.58
N ALA A 169 15.36 -21.16 15.60
CA ALA A 169 14.30 -21.55 16.53
C ALA A 169 13.85 -22.99 16.33
N THR A 170 13.69 -23.43 15.08
CA THR A 170 13.24 -24.79 14.77
C THR A 170 14.26 -25.88 15.06
N ASN A 171 15.55 -25.56 14.94
CA ASN A 171 16.65 -26.49 15.22
C ASN A 171 16.92 -26.66 16.72
N ASP A 172 16.54 -25.68 17.56
CA ASP A 172 16.78 -25.73 19.00
C ASP A 172 15.71 -26.55 19.73
N SER A 173 14.47 -26.07 19.73
CA SER A 173 13.39 -26.70 20.51
C SER A 173 12.01 -26.21 20.06
N LEU A 174 10.96 -26.98 20.39
CA LEU A 174 9.58 -26.54 20.18
C LEU A 174 9.28 -25.23 20.93
N GLY A 175 9.85 -25.08 22.13
CA GLY A 175 9.72 -23.86 22.93
C GLY A 175 10.30 -22.65 22.22
N ALA A 176 11.49 -22.76 21.63
CA ALA A 176 12.09 -21.69 20.84
C ALA A 176 11.22 -21.29 19.64
N SER A 177 10.65 -22.25 18.92
CA SER A 177 9.70 -21.98 17.82
C SER A 177 8.44 -21.24 18.27
N LEU A 178 7.89 -21.58 19.44
CA LEU A 178 6.73 -20.88 20.00
C LEU A 178 7.08 -19.45 20.44
N VAL A 179 8.24 -19.25 21.07
CA VAL A 179 8.73 -17.92 21.46
C VAL A 179 8.98 -17.06 20.23
N TRP A 180 9.60 -17.62 19.19
CA TRP A 180 9.77 -16.97 17.90
C TRP A 180 8.42 -16.55 17.30
N PHE A 181 7.47 -17.47 17.18
CA PHE A 181 6.13 -17.18 16.66
C PHE A 181 5.45 -16.06 17.46
N ALA A 182 5.47 -16.14 18.79
CA ALA A 182 4.90 -15.11 19.66
C ALA A 182 5.56 -13.75 19.46
N SER A 183 6.89 -13.71 19.31
CA SER A 183 7.63 -12.46 19.08
C SER A 183 7.24 -11.80 17.75
N VAL A 184 7.12 -12.59 16.68
CA VAL A 184 6.71 -12.08 15.36
C VAL A 184 5.23 -11.68 15.36
N LEU A 185 4.38 -12.39 16.11
CA LEU A 185 2.98 -12.01 16.28
C LEU A 185 2.83 -10.66 16.98
N VAL A 186 3.66 -10.38 18.00
CA VAL A 186 3.71 -9.05 18.64
C VAL A 186 4.18 -7.99 17.65
N LEU A 187 5.22 -8.26 16.85
CA LEU A 187 5.66 -7.34 15.80
C LEU A 187 4.57 -7.08 14.74
N LEU A 188 3.84 -8.12 14.33
CA LEU A 188 2.70 -7.99 13.44
C LEU A 188 1.61 -7.11 14.07
N TRP A 189 1.30 -7.32 15.35
CA TRP A 189 0.33 -6.51 16.08
C TRP A 189 0.78 -5.05 16.20
N LEU A 190 2.06 -4.79 16.49
CA LEU A 190 2.61 -3.43 16.55
C LEU A 190 2.55 -2.73 15.19
N THR A 191 2.87 -3.45 14.12
CA THR A 191 2.87 -2.90 12.74
C THR A 191 1.46 -2.72 12.18
N HIS A 192 0.48 -3.55 12.55
CA HIS A 192 -0.91 -3.38 12.11
C HIS A 192 -1.75 -2.49 13.03
N GLY A 193 -1.64 -2.67 14.35
CA GLY A 193 -2.42 -1.95 15.36
C GLY A 193 -1.92 -0.55 15.64
N GLY A 194 -0.60 -0.34 15.70
CA GLY A 194 -0.01 0.99 15.95
C GLY A 194 -0.22 1.95 14.77
N TRP A 195 -0.21 1.44 13.54
CA TRP A 195 -0.37 2.24 12.33
C TRP A 195 -1.76 2.90 12.21
N ALA A 196 -2.81 2.18 12.61
CA ALA A 196 -4.16 2.74 12.64
C ALA A 196 -4.29 3.95 13.59
N GLN A 197 -3.42 4.04 14.61
CA GLN A 197 -3.39 5.17 15.54
C GLN A 197 -2.53 6.32 15.00
N VAL A 198 -1.38 6.02 14.38
CA VAL A 198 -0.49 7.05 13.80
C VAL A 198 -1.14 7.76 12.60
N ALA A 199 -1.93 7.05 11.79
CA ALA A 199 -2.69 7.66 10.70
C ALA A 199 -3.66 8.74 11.20
N LYS A 200 -4.26 8.57 12.39
CA LYS A 200 -5.14 9.57 13.01
C LYS A 200 -4.41 10.79 13.53
N LEU A 201 -3.10 10.69 13.76
CA LEU A 201 -2.30 11.73 14.40
C LEU A 201 -1.47 12.57 13.44
N LYS A 202 -1.33 12.20 12.15
CA LYS A 202 -0.72 13.10 11.18
C LYS A 202 -1.67 14.29 10.98
N PRO A 203 -1.34 15.48 11.49
CA PRO A 203 -2.11 16.67 11.13
C PRO A 203 -2.00 16.78 9.61
N LYS A 204 -3.10 17.16 8.94
CA LYS A 204 -3.07 17.63 7.55
C LYS A 204 -1.96 18.67 7.48
N ALA A 205 -0.77 18.28 7.05
CA ALA A 205 0.24 19.22 6.66
C ALA A 205 -0.41 19.91 5.47
N SER A 206 -0.96 21.10 5.69
CA SER A 206 -1.40 21.98 4.64
C SER A 206 -0.19 22.09 3.72
N PHE A 207 -0.27 21.39 2.59
CA PHE A 207 0.66 21.58 1.51
C PHE A 207 0.40 23.03 1.10
N ASP A 208 1.16 23.94 1.68
CA ASP A 208 1.02 25.37 1.45
C ASP A 208 1.52 25.57 0.02
N ILE A 209 0.58 25.63 -0.93
CA ILE A 209 0.80 25.86 -2.37
C ILE A 209 1.21 27.34 -2.51
N LYS A 210 2.31 27.72 -1.85
CA LYS A 210 2.88 29.07 -1.94
C LYS A 210 4.06 29.13 -2.91
N ASP A 211 4.53 27.98 -3.38
CA ASP A 211 5.62 27.84 -4.35
C ASP A 211 5.14 27.27 -5.70
N ARG A 212 3.98 27.68 -6.21
CA ARG A 212 3.75 27.62 -7.66
C ARG A 212 4.49 28.81 -8.27
N PRO A 213 5.61 28.62 -9.00
CA PRO A 213 6.18 29.70 -9.78
C PRO A 213 5.11 30.15 -10.78
N ASP A 214 4.69 31.40 -10.63
CA ASP A 214 3.76 32.05 -11.54
C ASP A 214 4.26 31.86 -12.97
N LYS A 215 3.50 31.11 -13.77
CA LYS A 215 3.71 31.03 -15.22
C LYS A 215 3.18 32.30 -15.88
N THR A 216 3.62 33.46 -15.43
CA THR A 216 3.51 34.72 -16.18
C THR A 216 4.63 34.73 -17.22
N GLY A 217 4.39 34.15 -18.40
CA GLY A 217 5.43 34.11 -19.42
C GLY A 217 5.11 33.46 -20.75
N CYS A 218 3.85 33.32 -21.16
CA CYS A 218 3.52 33.11 -22.58
C CYS A 218 3.23 34.48 -23.21
N ASN A 219 4.31 35.23 -23.44
CA ASN A 219 4.25 36.45 -24.23
C ASN A 219 4.04 36.03 -25.70
N GLY A 220 2.96 36.55 -26.29
CA GLY A 220 2.60 36.29 -27.67
C GLY A 220 3.74 36.67 -28.63
N ARG A 221 4.02 35.77 -29.57
CA ARG A 221 4.75 36.11 -30.79
C ARG A 221 3.82 35.87 -31.97
N SER A 222 3.07 36.92 -32.27
CA SER A 222 2.44 37.14 -33.57
C SER A 222 3.50 37.62 -34.54
N THR A 223 3.81 36.79 -35.55
CA THR A 223 4.31 37.20 -36.87
C THR A 223 3.88 36.14 -37.86
#